data_AF-A0A8H4RTK1-F1
#
_entry.id   AF-A0A8H4RTK1-F1
#
_cell.length_a   1.000
_cell.length_b   1.000
_cell.length_c   1.000
_cell.angle_alpha   90.00
_cell.angle_beta   90.00
_cell.angle_gamma   90.00
#
_symmetry.space_group_name_H-M   'P 1'
#
loop_
_entity.id
_entity.type
_entity.pdbx_description
1 polymer ?
#
loop_
_entity_poly.entity_id
_entity_poly.type
_entity_poly.pdbx_seq_one_letter_code
_entity_poly.pdbx_strand_id
1 'polypeptide(L)'
;MLPENLLADIQPPICVILSREAFDGLDDEDHIRTDLDLVLDFAARFFANLGNYRSQGDTKFIPRIERDSFEQLSQYTHSTHSQYSLTVLTHRTHSKFLEVAEKLYATVPNRLGYPDDDDAASGYYPGSATITKELSITQHAMQDHNMLPENTRVLKDLVPTDTASPAEQYILLVASSLIPSPSPSSDEISLDLPGNPRLKIQRGDYSPAFGAVIDKLESAKTHTEEPLRNEMICQLIEAFSSGNHFKFKEAQKDLVRGVNPNVEVIIGIIETYQDPHGIRGEWEGIVAVLPWNGTNVGLPNNQKSAFEPVNFRKPDFTSLDRRGSGQLFIESEPGVYNFDINDPPLNPVTHGPISNWYRPDRTWSSVFRSHANAIEECRADGVVLILLTHELVLEIFGYTDISNNTAEDIMYAGWLYFVYGAVKGLISWNPKTRGQYALILCMMKADASFFEIERISDNLAIVMIERRF
;
A
#
# COMPACT_ATOMS: atom_id res chain seq x y z
N MET A 1 -2.73 41.92 10.33
CA MET A 1 -3.85 40.97 10.16
C MET A 1 -4.70 41.43 9.00
N LEU A 2 -4.65 40.71 7.88
CA LEU A 2 -5.60 40.89 6.78
C LEU A 2 -6.93 40.21 7.18
N PRO A 3 -8.10 40.72 6.74
CA PRO A 3 -9.39 40.11 7.06
C PRO A 3 -9.49 38.66 6.56
N GLU A 4 -10.00 37.73 7.38
CA GLU A 4 -10.20 36.31 7.01
C GLU A 4 -10.97 36.13 5.68
N ASN A 5 -11.87 37.06 5.38
CA ASN A 5 -12.70 37.04 4.16
C ASN A 5 -11.90 37.23 2.86
N LEU A 6 -10.69 37.80 2.90
CA LEU A 6 -9.86 38.02 1.70
C LEU A 6 -9.18 36.73 1.19
N LEU A 7 -9.00 35.72 2.05
CA LEU A 7 -8.34 34.45 1.69
C LEU A 7 -9.27 33.50 0.93
N ALA A 8 -10.58 33.77 0.92
CA ALA A 8 -11.61 32.93 0.32
C ALA A 8 -11.69 33.05 -1.22
N ASP A 9 -11.24 34.17 -1.80
CA ASP A 9 -11.39 34.45 -3.23
C ASP A 9 -10.39 33.70 -4.14
N ILE A 10 -9.36 33.04 -3.58
CA ILE A 10 -8.45 32.17 -4.33
C ILE A 10 -8.85 30.71 -4.06
N GLN A 11 -9.68 30.16 -4.94
CA GLN A 11 -10.10 28.75 -4.94
C GLN A 11 -8.86 27.82 -5.00
N PRO A 12 -8.73 26.80 -4.14
CA PRO A 12 -7.69 25.79 -4.26
C PRO A 12 -7.85 24.95 -5.56
N PRO A 13 -6.76 24.34 -6.07
CA PRO A 13 -5.41 24.30 -5.50
C PRO A 13 -4.53 25.47 -5.94
N ILE A 14 -3.78 26.04 -4.99
CA ILE A 14 -2.67 26.95 -5.29
C ILE A 14 -1.41 26.09 -5.48
N CYS A 15 -0.84 26.13 -6.68
CA CYS A 15 0.51 25.64 -6.94
C CYS A 15 1.47 26.82 -6.87
N VAL A 16 2.37 26.84 -5.88
CA VAL A 16 3.49 27.79 -5.84
C VAL A 16 4.66 27.12 -6.54
N ILE A 17 5.00 27.61 -7.73
CA ILE A 17 6.20 27.16 -8.45
C ILE A 17 7.34 28.08 -8.00
N LEU A 18 8.25 27.56 -7.18
CA LEU A 18 9.51 28.23 -6.86
C LEU A 18 10.43 28.07 -8.09
N SER A 19 10.46 29.06 -8.98
CA SER A 19 11.46 29.10 -10.05
C SER A 19 12.76 29.67 -9.51
N ARG A 20 13.91 29.20 -10.01
CA ARG A 20 15.22 29.79 -9.66
C ARG A 20 15.28 31.29 -10.00
N GLU A 21 14.60 31.68 -11.06
CA GLU A 21 14.47 33.07 -11.53
C GLU A 21 13.76 33.99 -10.52
N ALA A 22 12.94 33.43 -9.62
CA ALA A 22 12.24 34.21 -8.59
C ALA A 22 13.17 34.90 -7.58
N PHE A 23 14.45 34.51 -7.56
CA PHE A 23 15.44 34.93 -6.58
C PHE A 23 16.62 35.71 -7.18
N ASP A 24 16.58 35.96 -8.50
CA ASP A 24 17.65 36.68 -9.18
C ASP A 24 17.73 38.15 -8.70
N GLY A 25 18.94 38.62 -8.38
CA GLY A 25 19.17 40.01 -7.94
C GLY A 25 18.93 40.27 -6.44
N LEU A 26 18.78 39.22 -5.63
CA LEU A 26 18.84 39.32 -4.16
C LEU A 26 20.30 39.33 -3.67
N ASP A 27 20.57 40.02 -2.56
CA ASP A 27 21.94 40.22 -2.02
C ASP A 27 22.66 38.90 -1.63
N ASP A 28 21.95 37.77 -1.53
CA ASP A 28 22.46 36.45 -1.12
C ASP A 28 22.02 35.30 -2.05
N GLU A 29 21.99 35.58 -3.36
CA GLU A 29 21.47 34.69 -4.41
C GLU A 29 22.04 33.26 -4.38
N ASP A 30 23.34 33.08 -4.12
CA ASP A 30 23.99 31.75 -4.11
C ASP A 30 23.57 30.89 -2.90
N HIS A 31 23.42 31.50 -1.72
CA HIS A 31 22.94 30.81 -0.53
C HIS A 31 21.46 30.40 -0.69
N ILE A 32 20.64 31.33 -1.19
CA ILE A 32 19.22 31.10 -1.50
C ILE A 32 19.03 29.97 -2.52
N ARG A 33 19.90 29.89 -3.54
CA ARG A 33 19.87 28.79 -4.52
C ARG A 33 20.18 27.43 -3.91
N THR A 34 21.16 27.38 -2.99
CA THR A 34 21.49 26.15 -2.27
C THR A 34 20.33 25.68 -1.39
N ASP A 35 19.73 26.61 -0.64
CA ASP A 35 18.58 26.33 0.21
C ASP A 35 17.35 25.91 -0.60
N LEU A 36 17.13 26.53 -1.76
CA LEU A 36 16.09 26.12 -2.70
C LEU A 36 16.29 24.68 -3.20
N ASP A 37 17.52 24.27 -3.53
CA ASP A 37 17.80 22.90 -3.95
C ASP A 37 17.48 21.87 -2.85
N LEU A 38 17.71 22.21 -1.57
CA LEU A 38 17.32 21.38 -0.43
C LEU A 38 15.80 21.28 -0.26
N VAL A 39 15.06 22.36 -0.52
CA VAL A 39 13.59 22.36 -0.53
C VAL A 39 13.06 21.53 -1.69
N LEU A 40 13.65 21.65 -2.88
CA LEU A 40 13.24 20.89 -4.07
C LEU A 40 13.52 19.39 -3.91
N ASP A 41 14.65 18.98 -3.31
CA ASP A 41 14.91 17.58 -2.96
C ASP A 41 13.85 17.04 -1.99
N PHE A 42 13.55 17.80 -0.93
CA PHE A 42 12.51 17.42 0.02
C PHE A 42 11.13 17.31 -0.66
N ALA A 43 10.75 18.28 -1.48
CA ALA A 43 9.48 18.30 -2.18
C ALA A 43 9.35 17.14 -3.18
N ALA A 44 10.39 16.85 -3.96
CA ALA A 44 10.42 15.72 -4.88
C ALA A 44 10.19 14.39 -4.14
N ARG A 45 10.85 14.21 -2.98
CA ARG A 45 10.67 13.04 -2.14
C ARG A 45 9.28 13.00 -1.50
N PHE A 46 8.76 14.13 -1.03
CA PHE A 46 7.41 14.23 -0.48
C PHE A 46 6.35 13.82 -1.50
N PHE A 47 6.41 14.36 -2.71
CA PHE A 47 5.44 14.03 -3.77
C PHE A 47 5.59 12.59 -4.27
N ALA A 48 6.82 12.06 -4.36
CA ALA A 48 7.05 10.66 -4.75
C ALA A 48 6.50 9.66 -3.72
N ASN A 49 6.35 10.06 -2.45
CA ASN A 49 5.81 9.21 -1.38
C ASN A 49 4.40 9.62 -0.95
N LEU A 50 3.81 10.67 -1.55
CA LEU A 50 2.53 11.26 -1.16
C LEU A 50 2.46 11.67 0.34
N GLY A 51 3.61 11.98 0.94
CA GLY A 51 3.76 12.25 2.36
C GLY A 51 5.23 12.33 2.78
N ASN A 52 5.48 12.63 4.06
CA ASN A 52 6.84 12.72 4.62
C ASN A 52 7.33 11.43 5.31
N TYR A 53 6.72 10.29 4.97
CA TYR A 53 7.18 8.96 5.34
C TYR A 53 7.54 8.21 4.06
N ARG A 54 8.60 7.40 4.11
CA ARG A 54 9.00 6.60 2.95
C ARG A 54 8.00 5.45 2.77
N SER A 55 7.46 5.29 1.57
CA SER A 55 6.65 4.12 1.20
C SER A 55 7.42 2.81 1.30
N GLN A 56 8.75 2.87 1.18
CA GLN A 56 9.66 1.77 1.48
C GLN A 56 10.37 2.00 2.82
N GLY A 57 10.07 1.16 3.79
CA GLY A 57 10.71 1.16 5.12
C GLY A 57 9.99 1.99 6.17
N ASP A 58 8.89 2.67 5.82
CA ASP A 58 7.97 3.33 6.76
C ASP A 58 8.61 4.40 7.65
N THR A 59 9.80 4.89 7.32
CA THR A 59 10.52 5.89 8.14
C THR A 59 10.19 7.31 7.69
N LYS A 60 10.08 8.22 8.66
CA LYS A 60 9.96 9.65 8.40
C LYS A 60 11.22 10.20 7.75
N PHE A 61 11.06 11.16 6.85
CA PHE A 61 12.14 12.01 6.38
C PHE A 61 11.77 13.48 6.56
N ILE A 62 12.74 14.28 6.96
CA ILE A 62 12.58 15.72 7.23
C ILE A 62 13.35 16.55 6.20
N PRO A 63 13.00 17.84 6.00
CA PRO A 63 13.79 18.74 5.19
C PRO A 63 15.23 18.85 5.73
N ARG A 64 16.21 18.96 4.83
CA ARG A 64 17.62 19.17 5.20
C ARG A 64 17.97 20.64 5.39
N ILE A 65 17.20 21.53 4.75
CA ILE A 65 17.27 22.97 4.98
C ILE A 65 16.96 23.27 6.45
N GLU A 66 17.58 24.30 7.01
CA GLU A 66 17.24 24.75 8.36
C GLU A 66 15.83 25.31 8.41
N ARG A 67 15.17 25.16 9.56
CA ARG A 67 13.78 25.62 9.74
C ARG A 67 13.61 27.10 9.42
N ASP A 68 14.51 27.93 9.96
CA ASP A 68 14.42 29.39 9.81
C ASP A 68 14.67 29.81 8.36
N SER A 69 15.60 29.16 7.66
CA SER A 69 15.80 29.36 6.22
C SER A 69 14.58 28.96 5.39
N PHE A 70 13.96 27.81 5.70
CA PHE A 70 12.74 27.40 5.00
C PHE A 70 11.57 28.36 5.30
N GLU A 71 11.50 28.88 6.53
CA GLU A 71 10.53 29.90 6.89
C GLU A 71 10.73 31.18 6.06
N GLN A 72 11.98 31.65 5.94
CA GLN A 72 12.31 32.80 5.10
C GLN A 72 11.91 32.52 3.64
N LEU A 73 12.29 31.37 3.08
CA LEU A 73 11.91 30.97 1.72
C LEU A 73 10.39 30.97 1.50
N SER A 74 9.61 30.55 2.49
CA SER A 74 8.13 30.53 2.41
C SER A 74 7.50 31.92 2.26
N GLN A 75 8.25 32.99 2.57
CA GLN A 75 7.84 34.38 2.42
C GLN A 75 8.12 34.94 1.02
N TYR A 76 8.84 34.19 0.17
CA TYR A 76 9.06 34.57 -1.21
C TYR A 76 8.08 33.81 -2.10
N THR A 77 7.20 34.54 -2.78
CA THR A 77 6.44 33.98 -3.90
C THR A 77 6.61 34.88 -5.11
N HIS A 78 6.81 34.24 -6.26
CA HIS A 78 6.84 34.92 -7.55
C HIS A 78 5.67 34.41 -8.39
N SER A 79 5.03 35.32 -9.12
CA SER A 79 3.84 35.07 -9.92
C SER A 79 3.84 36.03 -11.08
N THR A 80 3.36 35.56 -12.23
CA THR A 80 3.10 36.40 -13.41
C THR A 80 1.81 37.20 -13.28
N HIS A 81 1.06 37.05 -12.19
CA HIS A 81 -0.21 37.73 -11.94
C HIS A 81 0.01 39.07 -11.20
N SER A 82 -1.08 39.85 -11.04
CA SER A 82 -1.03 41.18 -10.42
C SER A 82 -0.36 41.17 -9.04
N GLN A 83 0.26 42.30 -8.66
CA GLN A 83 0.95 42.48 -7.37
C GLN A 83 0.06 42.21 -6.14
N TYR A 84 -1.25 42.38 -6.27
CA TYR A 84 -2.23 42.02 -5.23
C TYR A 84 -2.33 40.50 -5.01
N SER A 85 -2.27 39.72 -6.09
CA SER A 85 -2.30 38.25 -6.02
C SER A 85 -1.04 37.71 -5.36
N LEU A 86 0.11 38.35 -5.58
CA LEU A 86 1.39 38.00 -4.95
C LEU A 86 1.35 38.10 -3.42
N THR A 87 0.89 39.21 -2.86
CA THR A 87 0.85 39.40 -1.40
C THR A 87 -0.03 38.37 -0.70
N VAL A 88 -1.19 38.05 -1.29
CA VAL A 88 -2.12 37.04 -0.74
C VAL A 88 -1.50 35.64 -0.82
N LEU A 89 -0.85 35.30 -1.93
CA LEU A 89 -0.17 34.02 -2.13
C LEU A 89 1.01 33.84 -1.16
N THR A 90 1.85 34.86 -0.99
CA THR A 90 2.94 34.86 -0.01
C THR A 90 2.40 34.63 1.40
N HIS A 91 1.41 35.41 1.83
CA HIS A 91 0.87 35.28 3.18
C HIS A 91 0.27 33.88 3.42
N ARG A 92 -0.43 33.33 2.43
CA ARG A 92 -1.04 31.99 2.54
C ARG A 92 0.02 30.90 2.56
N THR A 93 1.06 31.00 1.75
CA THR A 93 2.18 30.03 1.70
C THR A 93 2.92 30.01 3.03
N HIS A 94 3.33 31.17 3.52
CA HIS A 94 4.00 31.32 4.79
C HIS A 94 3.13 30.84 5.96
N SER A 95 1.85 31.23 5.98
CA SER A 95 0.90 30.76 7.02
C SER A 95 0.72 29.24 7.00
N LYS A 96 0.69 28.61 5.83
CA LYS A 96 0.60 27.15 5.71
C LYS A 96 1.89 26.45 6.15
N PHE A 97 3.04 27.03 5.83
CA PHE A 97 4.32 26.55 6.36
C PHE A 97 4.32 26.57 7.89
N LEU A 98 3.94 27.69 8.52
CA LEU A 98 3.88 27.81 9.98
C LEU A 98 2.95 26.77 10.64
N GLU A 99 1.82 26.45 10.01
CA GLU A 99 0.87 25.43 10.49
C GLU A 99 1.49 24.03 10.58
N VAL A 100 2.43 23.71 9.68
CA VAL A 100 3.02 22.36 9.56
C VAL A 100 4.47 22.27 10.01
N ALA A 101 5.19 23.38 10.13
CA ALA A 101 6.65 23.41 10.34
C ALA A 101 7.09 22.58 11.55
N GLU A 102 6.39 22.70 12.69
CA GLU A 102 6.72 21.91 13.88
C GLU A 102 6.63 20.40 13.61
N LYS A 103 5.52 19.94 13.01
CA LYS A 103 5.33 18.53 12.65
C LYS A 103 6.27 18.08 11.54
N LEU A 104 6.63 18.97 10.62
CA LEU A 104 7.52 18.71 9.50
C LEU A 104 8.94 18.41 9.97
N TYR A 105 9.44 19.16 10.95
CA TYR A 105 10.79 19.02 11.52
C TYR A 105 10.87 18.11 12.75
N ALA A 106 9.74 17.76 13.37
CA ALA A 106 9.72 16.82 14.49
C ALA A 106 10.38 15.49 14.10
N THR A 107 11.30 15.01 14.94
CA THR A 107 11.97 13.73 14.75
C THR A 107 11.18 12.55 15.30
N VAL A 108 10.07 12.80 15.99
CA VAL A 108 9.13 11.81 16.49
C VAL A 108 7.70 12.26 16.12
N PRO A 109 6.82 11.35 15.66
CA PRO A 109 7.09 9.94 15.35
C PRO A 109 8.05 9.81 14.15
N ASN A 110 8.93 8.81 14.20
CA ASN A 110 9.96 8.57 13.18
C ASN A 110 9.63 7.42 12.23
N ARG A 111 8.55 6.69 12.49
CA ARG A 111 8.09 5.57 11.66
C ARG A 111 6.57 5.45 11.60
N LEU A 112 6.06 4.69 10.64
CA LEU A 112 4.69 4.23 10.67
C LEU A 112 4.55 3.03 11.63
N GLY A 113 3.41 2.93 12.30
CA GLY A 113 3.17 1.92 13.33
C GLY A 113 1.93 2.21 14.15
N TYR A 114 1.68 1.40 15.18
CA TYR A 114 0.57 1.68 16.09
C TYR A 114 0.81 2.98 16.86
N PRO A 115 -0.21 3.85 17.01
CA PRO A 115 -0.06 5.09 17.77
C PRO A 115 0.27 4.92 19.26
N ASP A 116 0.11 3.72 19.83
CA ASP A 116 0.49 3.41 21.21
C ASP A 116 2.01 3.22 21.39
N ASP A 117 2.76 3.07 20.29
CA ASP A 117 4.21 3.11 20.30
C ASP A 117 4.70 4.58 20.31
N ASP A 118 5.57 4.93 21.27
CA ASP A 118 6.08 6.30 21.49
C ASP A 118 6.74 6.95 20.25
N ASP A 119 7.22 6.16 19.29
CA ASP A 119 7.95 6.58 18.10
C ASP A 119 7.17 6.46 16.79
N ALA A 120 5.88 6.07 16.84
CA ALA A 120 5.12 5.73 15.64
C ALA A 120 3.87 6.58 15.39
N ALA A 121 3.45 6.62 14.12
CA ALA A 121 2.19 7.21 13.71
C ALA A 121 1.45 6.31 12.72
N SER A 122 0.13 6.50 12.63
CA SER A 122 -0.68 5.88 11.59
C SER A 122 -1.84 6.77 11.17
N GLY A 123 -2.01 6.91 9.86
CA GLY A 123 -3.19 7.55 9.28
C GLY A 123 -4.47 6.71 9.40
N TYR A 124 -4.35 5.41 9.67
CA TYR A 124 -5.46 4.46 9.80
C TYR A 124 -6.19 4.55 11.15
N TYR A 125 -5.55 5.20 12.14
CA TYR A 125 -6.10 5.37 13.49
C TYR A 125 -6.10 6.83 13.94
N PRO A 126 -6.88 7.69 13.26
CA PRO A 126 -6.86 9.13 13.51
C PRO A 126 -7.25 9.46 14.96
N GLY A 127 -6.49 10.35 15.60
CA GLY A 127 -6.78 10.85 16.95
C GLY A 127 -6.73 9.82 18.07
N SER A 128 -6.24 8.61 17.81
CA SER A 128 -6.41 7.44 18.69
C SER A 128 -5.11 7.03 19.37
N ALA A 129 -4.57 7.87 20.25
CA ALA A 129 -3.26 7.66 20.87
C ALA A 129 -3.16 6.37 21.71
N THR A 130 -4.28 5.86 22.24
CA THR A 130 -4.33 4.66 23.08
C THR A 130 -4.84 3.42 22.34
N ILE A 131 -4.95 3.48 21.01
CA ILE A 131 -5.42 2.33 20.25
C ILE A 131 -4.35 1.25 20.21
N THR A 132 -4.68 0.10 20.79
CA THR A 132 -3.78 -1.05 20.86
C THR A 132 -4.30 -2.15 19.92
N LYS A 133 -4.04 -3.42 20.27
CA LYS A 133 -4.43 -4.62 19.51
C LYS A 133 -5.92 -4.99 19.64
N GLU A 134 -6.73 -4.16 20.30
CA GLU A 134 -8.18 -4.29 20.48
C GLU A 134 -8.98 -4.29 19.16
N LEU A 135 -8.35 -3.97 18.03
CA LEU A 135 -8.93 -4.02 16.68
C LEU A 135 -9.54 -5.37 16.30
N SER A 136 -9.10 -6.46 16.94
CA SER A 136 -9.72 -7.77 16.77
C SER A 136 -11.22 -7.71 17.06
N ILE A 137 -11.66 -6.90 18.03
CA ILE A 137 -13.07 -6.74 18.39
C ILE A 137 -13.83 -6.03 17.28
N THR A 138 -13.28 -4.91 16.77
CA THR A 138 -13.88 -4.19 15.64
C THR A 138 -13.98 -5.07 14.40
N GLN A 139 -13.00 -5.95 14.18
CA GLN A 139 -13.00 -6.87 13.05
C GLN A 139 -14.12 -7.91 13.14
N HIS A 140 -14.34 -8.55 14.30
CA HIS A 140 -15.45 -9.49 14.45
C HIS A 140 -16.80 -8.80 14.23
N ALA A 141 -16.96 -7.59 14.77
CA ALA A 141 -18.17 -6.80 14.57
C ALA A 141 -18.41 -6.44 13.09
N MET A 142 -17.36 -6.11 12.34
CA MET A 142 -17.47 -5.89 10.89
C MET A 142 -17.89 -7.17 10.15
N GLN A 143 -17.36 -8.31 10.56
CA GLN A 143 -17.70 -9.61 9.96
C GLN A 143 -19.16 -9.98 10.19
N ASP A 144 -19.66 -9.83 11.42
CA ASP A 144 -21.06 -10.08 11.77
C ASP A 144 -22.04 -9.21 10.97
N HIS A 145 -21.56 -8.05 10.50
CA HIS A 145 -22.33 -7.09 9.70
C HIS A 145 -22.03 -7.15 8.20
N ASN A 146 -21.35 -8.20 7.75
CA ASN A 146 -20.96 -8.40 6.35
C ASN A 146 -20.25 -7.17 5.78
N MET A 147 -19.17 -6.75 6.44
CA MET A 147 -18.29 -5.67 6.04
C MET A 147 -16.84 -6.13 5.95
N LEU A 148 -16.12 -5.56 5.01
CA LEU A 148 -14.71 -5.83 4.76
C LEU A 148 -13.85 -4.70 5.34
N PRO A 149 -12.69 -5.00 5.96
CA PRO A 149 -11.85 -4.00 6.65
C PRO A 149 -11.09 -3.04 5.75
N GLU A 150 -10.85 -3.41 4.49
CA GLU A 150 -9.88 -2.79 3.60
C GLU A 150 -10.15 -1.28 3.42
N ASN A 151 -11.41 -0.87 3.25
CA ASN A 151 -11.79 0.53 3.02
C ASN A 151 -12.16 1.31 4.29
N THR A 152 -11.55 0.96 5.44
CA THR A 152 -11.91 1.56 6.73
C THR A 152 -10.74 2.14 7.51
N ARG A 153 -11.05 3.09 8.40
CA ARG A 153 -10.18 3.58 9.48
C ARG A 153 -10.91 3.48 10.81
N VAL A 154 -10.19 3.50 11.93
CA VAL A 154 -10.79 3.39 13.27
C VAL A 154 -10.37 4.55 14.15
N LEU A 155 -11.35 5.26 14.68
CA LEU A 155 -11.15 6.25 15.72
C LEU A 155 -11.58 5.65 17.08
N LYS A 156 -10.75 5.79 18.11
CA LYS A 156 -11.06 5.47 19.50
C LYS A 156 -11.34 6.77 20.25
N ASP A 157 -12.54 6.88 20.80
CA ASP A 157 -13.03 8.02 21.57
C ASP A 157 -13.40 7.58 23.01
N LEU A 158 -13.45 8.54 23.92
CA LEU A 158 -13.86 8.35 25.31
C LEU A 158 -15.17 9.10 25.55
N VAL A 159 -16.25 8.34 25.74
CA VAL A 159 -17.58 8.89 25.99
C VAL A 159 -17.79 9.07 27.49
N PRO A 160 -18.16 10.26 27.96
CA PRO A 160 -18.54 10.47 29.36
C PRO A 160 -19.71 9.55 29.74
N THR A 161 -19.63 8.92 30.91
CA THR A 161 -20.75 8.17 31.48
C THR A 161 -21.18 8.76 32.82
N ASP A 162 -22.38 8.43 33.28
CA ASP A 162 -22.85 8.76 34.65
C ASP A 162 -22.03 8.04 35.75
N THR A 163 -21.11 7.16 35.37
CA THR A 163 -20.17 6.51 36.29
C THR A 163 -18.79 7.19 36.27
N ALA A 164 -17.99 7.02 37.33
CA ALA A 164 -16.70 7.69 37.50
C ALA A 164 -15.61 7.31 36.46
N SER A 165 -15.93 6.48 35.47
CA SER A 165 -15.01 6.07 34.40
C SER A 165 -15.65 6.29 33.02
N PRO A 166 -14.99 6.99 32.09
CA PRO A 166 -15.48 7.14 30.73
C PRO A 166 -15.54 5.78 30.03
N ALA A 167 -16.55 5.58 29.18
CA ALA A 167 -16.69 4.38 28.37
C ALA A 167 -15.95 4.57 27.05
N GLU A 168 -15.31 3.51 26.56
CA GLU A 168 -14.66 3.52 25.26
C GLU A 168 -15.70 3.41 24.14
N GLN A 169 -15.54 4.25 23.12
CA GLN A 169 -16.29 4.18 21.88
C GLN A 169 -15.33 4.07 20.71
N TYR A 170 -15.65 3.20 19.76
CA TYR A 170 -14.95 3.09 18.50
C TYR A 170 -15.83 3.63 17.37
N ILE A 171 -15.25 4.39 16.46
CA ILE A 171 -15.91 4.85 15.24
C ILE A 171 -15.18 4.24 14.05
N LEU A 172 -15.87 3.39 13.31
CA LEU A 172 -15.41 2.83 12.05
C LEU A 172 -15.74 3.81 10.92
N LEU A 173 -14.71 4.49 10.43
CA LEU A 173 -14.80 5.41 9.30
C LEU A 173 -14.73 4.59 8.01
N VAL A 174 -15.77 4.66 7.19
CA VAL A 174 -15.85 3.95 5.90
C VAL A 174 -15.65 4.95 4.77
N ALA A 175 -14.67 4.68 3.91
CA ALA A 175 -14.36 5.49 2.75
C ALA A 175 -15.52 5.46 1.73
N SER A 176 -16.12 6.62 1.47
CA SER A 176 -17.24 6.77 0.53
C SER A 176 -17.53 8.22 0.17
N SER A 177 -18.11 8.49 -1.00
CA SER A 177 -18.58 9.84 -1.37
C SER A 177 -19.88 10.24 -0.65
N LEU A 178 -20.78 9.28 -0.39
CA LEU A 178 -22.03 9.55 0.31
C LEU A 178 -21.77 9.83 1.79
N ILE A 179 -22.32 10.96 2.24
CA ILE A 179 -22.40 11.33 3.66
C ILE A 179 -23.85 11.06 4.10
N PRO A 180 -24.09 10.15 5.06
CA PRO A 180 -25.44 9.89 5.56
C PRO A 180 -26.08 11.18 6.09
N SER A 181 -27.40 11.31 5.92
CA SER A 181 -28.13 12.46 6.48
C SER A 181 -28.02 12.47 8.01
N PRO A 182 -27.89 13.64 8.67
CA PRO A 182 -27.73 13.75 10.13
C PRO A 182 -28.95 13.33 10.96
N SER A 183 -29.96 12.72 10.35
CA SER A 183 -31.12 12.16 11.04
C SER A 183 -30.71 10.89 11.81
N PRO A 184 -31.22 10.67 13.05
CA PRO A 184 -30.89 9.52 13.90
C PRO A 184 -31.47 8.16 13.42
N SER A 185 -31.66 7.98 12.11
CA SER A 185 -32.28 6.78 11.54
C SER A 185 -31.73 6.50 10.15
N SER A 186 -30.71 5.64 10.05
CA SER A 186 -30.66 4.49 9.10
C SER A 186 -29.28 3.82 9.00
N ASP A 187 -28.16 4.52 9.20
CA ASP A 187 -26.81 3.94 8.96
C ASP A 187 -25.90 3.84 10.21
N GLU A 188 -26.26 4.45 11.33
CA GLU A 188 -25.53 4.28 12.59
C GLU A 188 -25.91 2.95 13.25
N ILE A 189 -25.17 1.90 12.91
CA ILE A 189 -25.22 0.66 13.66
C ILE A 189 -24.36 0.83 14.91
N SER A 190 -25.00 0.87 16.08
CA SER A 190 -24.34 0.79 17.37
C SER A 190 -24.26 -0.66 17.80
N LEU A 191 -23.04 -1.18 17.95
CA LEU A 191 -22.82 -2.56 18.40
C LEU A 191 -22.22 -2.55 19.79
N ASP A 192 -22.89 -3.25 20.70
CA ASP A 192 -22.35 -3.53 22.03
C ASP A 192 -21.33 -4.65 21.91
N LEU A 193 -20.08 -4.33 22.23
CA LEU A 193 -18.97 -5.25 22.14
C LEU A 193 -18.72 -5.94 23.50
N PRO A 194 -18.08 -7.12 23.51
CA PRO A 194 -17.64 -7.76 24.75
C PRO A 194 -16.77 -6.81 25.59
N GLY A 195 -17.16 -6.57 26.85
CA GLY A 195 -16.49 -5.60 27.74
C GLY A 195 -17.15 -4.22 27.81
N ASN A 196 -18.31 -4.02 27.18
CA ASN A 196 -19.09 -2.78 27.11
C ASN A 196 -18.57 -1.60 26.23
N PRO A 197 -17.59 -1.73 25.30
CA PRO A 197 -17.36 -0.66 24.34
C PRO A 197 -18.44 -0.62 23.27
N ARG A 198 -18.70 0.57 22.72
CA ARG A 198 -19.64 0.76 21.60
C ARG A 198 -18.90 0.93 20.29
N LEU A 199 -19.33 0.26 19.22
CA LEU A 199 -18.87 0.54 17.86
C LEU A 199 -19.93 1.31 17.09
N LYS A 200 -19.55 2.43 16.48
CA LYS A 200 -20.36 3.23 15.56
C LYS A 200 -19.76 3.13 14.15
N ILE A 201 -20.60 2.98 13.14
CA ILE A 201 -20.18 3.03 11.73
C ILE A 201 -20.50 4.41 11.17
N GLN A 202 -19.53 5.03 10.50
CA GLN A 202 -19.67 6.33 9.87
C GLN A 202 -19.12 6.28 8.44
N ARG A 203 -19.99 6.50 7.46
CA ARG A 203 -19.63 6.65 6.04
C ARG A 203 -19.25 8.10 5.74
N GLY A 204 -18.63 8.32 4.59
CA GLY A 204 -18.25 9.65 4.10
C GLY A 204 -16.77 9.99 4.32
N ASP A 205 -15.95 9.02 4.73
CA ASP A 205 -14.52 9.27 4.88
C ASP A 205 -13.90 9.58 3.51
N TYR A 206 -13.16 10.68 3.42
CA TYR A 206 -12.64 11.26 2.18
C TYR A 206 -13.70 11.61 1.10
N SER A 207 -14.95 11.89 1.51
CA SER A 207 -16.08 12.12 0.59
C SER A 207 -15.80 13.08 -0.58
N PRO A 208 -15.20 14.27 -0.40
CA PRO A 208 -14.91 15.16 -1.53
C PRO A 208 -13.98 14.55 -2.58
N ALA A 209 -12.96 13.79 -2.14
CA ALA A 209 -12.03 13.13 -3.03
C ALA A 209 -12.71 12.00 -3.80
N PHE A 210 -13.54 11.19 -3.13
CA PHE A 210 -14.33 10.15 -3.79
C PHE A 210 -15.36 10.71 -4.77
N GLY A 211 -15.95 11.87 -4.48
CA GLY A 211 -16.79 12.59 -5.45
C GLY A 211 -16.04 12.92 -6.73
N ALA A 212 -14.85 13.51 -6.62
CA ALA A 212 -14.02 13.81 -7.79
C ALA A 212 -13.58 12.55 -8.57
N VAL A 213 -13.29 11.44 -7.88
CA VAL A 213 -12.99 10.15 -8.52
C VAL A 213 -14.19 9.62 -9.30
N ILE A 214 -15.39 9.66 -8.70
CA ILE A 214 -16.62 9.21 -9.34
C ILE A 214 -16.92 10.03 -10.60
N ASP A 215 -16.73 11.35 -10.56
CA ASP A 215 -16.90 12.21 -11.74
C ASP A 215 -15.99 11.77 -12.90
N LYS A 216 -14.75 11.37 -12.59
CA LYS A 216 -13.81 10.85 -13.61
C LYS A 216 -14.18 9.46 -14.10
N LEU A 217 -14.69 8.58 -13.24
CA LEU A 217 -15.17 7.26 -13.63
C LEU A 217 -16.41 7.36 -14.53
N GLU A 218 -17.35 8.24 -14.21
CA GLU A 218 -18.52 8.51 -15.07
C GLU A 218 -18.10 9.06 -16.43
N SER A 219 -17.10 9.96 -16.47
CA SER A 219 -16.52 10.40 -17.74
C SER A 219 -15.87 9.23 -18.50
N ALA A 220 -15.07 8.39 -17.83
CA ALA A 220 -14.37 7.27 -18.44
C ALA A 220 -15.34 6.22 -19.01
N LYS A 221 -16.47 6.00 -18.35
CA LYS A 221 -17.54 5.10 -18.80
C LYS A 221 -18.05 5.46 -20.20
N THR A 222 -18.10 6.74 -20.55
CA THR A 222 -18.54 7.20 -21.89
C THR A 222 -17.55 6.85 -23.02
N HIS A 223 -16.34 6.39 -22.68
CA HIS A 223 -15.27 6.07 -23.64
C HIS A 223 -15.09 4.56 -23.88
N THR A 224 -15.98 3.72 -23.35
CA THR A 224 -15.97 2.28 -23.62
C THR A 224 -17.34 1.79 -24.07
N GLU A 225 -17.37 1.02 -25.16
CA GLU A 225 -18.57 0.32 -25.63
C GLU A 225 -18.57 -1.15 -25.16
N GLU A 226 -17.52 -1.58 -24.46
CA GLU A 226 -17.40 -2.96 -23.97
C GLU A 226 -18.34 -3.16 -22.76
N PRO A 227 -19.31 -4.10 -22.82
CA PRO A 227 -20.27 -4.28 -21.74
C PRO A 227 -19.64 -4.63 -20.40
N LEU A 228 -18.59 -5.47 -20.42
CA LEU A 228 -17.91 -5.92 -19.20
C LEU A 228 -17.17 -4.77 -18.51
N ARG A 229 -16.52 -3.88 -19.27
CA ARG A 229 -15.86 -2.68 -18.70
C ARG A 229 -16.84 -1.65 -18.21
N ASN A 230 -17.95 -1.44 -18.94
CA ASN A 230 -19.02 -0.58 -18.45
C ASN A 230 -19.53 -1.06 -17.09
N GLU A 231 -19.76 -2.37 -16.96
CA GLU A 231 -20.20 -2.98 -15.71
C GLU A 231 -19.15 -2.85 -14.59
N MET A 232 -17.88 -3.13 -14.89
CA MET A 232 -16.76 -2.90 -13.96
C MET A 232 -16.74 -1.46 -13.43
N ILE A 233 -16.86 -0.46 -14.32
CA ILE A 233 -16.88 0.95 -13.94
C ILE A 233 -18.12 1.29 -13.09
N CYS A 234 -19.30 0.77 -13.43
CA CYS A 234 -20.51 0.92 -12.62
C CYS A 234 -20.30 0.38 -11.19
N GLN A 235 -19.68 -0.78 -11.05
CA GLN A 235 -19.41 -1.39 -9.76
C GLN A 235 -18.37 -0.61 -8.95
N LEU A 236 -17.35 -0.03 -9.59
CA LEU A 236 -16.42 0.90 -8.93
C LEU A 236 -17.13 2.15 -8.43
N ILE A 237 -18.00 2.76 -9.25
CA ILE A 237 -18.80 3.93 -8.86
C ILE A 237 -19.69 3.59 -7.65
N GLU A 238 -20.36 2.43 -7.66
CA GLU A 238 -21.18 1.99 -6.53
C GLU A 238 -20.33 1.74 -5.27
N ALA A 239 -19.17 1.10 -5.41
CA ALA A 239 -18.25 0.85 -4.31
C ALA A 239 -17.75 2.16 -3.66
N PHE A 240 -17.36 3.13 -4.47
CA PHE A 240 -16.81 4.41 -4.03
C PHE A 240 -17.87 5.39 -3.54
N SER A 241 -19.10 5.28 -4.04
CA SER A 241 -20.21 6.10 -3.56
C SER A 241 -20.75 5.61 -2.23
N SER A 242 -21.00 4.31 -2.11
CA SER A 242 -21.62 3.71 -0.91
C SER A 242 -20.62 3.30 0.16
N GLY A 243 -19.36 3.05 -0.20
CA GLY A 243 -18.38 2.38 0.67
C GLY A 243 -18.60 0.87 0.79
N ASN A 244 -19.37 0.25 -0.12
CA ASN A 244 -19.54 -1.20 -0.15
C ASN A 244 -18.35 -1.87 -0.85
N HIS A 245 -17.39 -2.34 -0.07
CA HIS A 245 -16.19 -2.98 -0.60
C HIS A 245 -16.45 -4.34 -1.29
N PHE A 246 -17.61 -4.97 -1.11
CA PHE A 246 -17.98 -6.13 -1.93
C PHE A 246 -18.20 -5.75 -3.39
N LYS A 247 -18.72 -4.55 -3.67
CA LYS A 247 -18.86 -4.05 -5.04
C LYS A 247 -17.51 -3.80 -5.69
N PHE A 248 -16.52 -3.39 -4.91
CA PHE A 248 -15.14 -3.33 -5.37
C PHE A 248 -14.63 -4.72 -5.76
N LYS A 249 -14.90 -5.76 -4.95
CA LYS A 249 -14.54 -7.15 -5.30
C LYS A 249 -15.27 -7.67 -6.55
N GLU A 250 -16.52 -7.30 -6.77
CA GLU A 250 -17.19 -7.61 -8.04
C GLU A 250 -16.47 -6.93 -9.22
N ALA A 251 -16.07 -5.66 -9.07
CA ALA A 251 -15.37 -4.95 -10.13
C ALA A 251 -14.03 -5.63 -10.46
N GLN A 252 -13.32 -6.11 -9.45
CA GLN A 252 -12.09 -6.89 -9.64
C GLN A 252 -12.36 -8.24 -10.35
N LYS A 253 -13.51 -8.88 -10.13
CA LYS A 253 -13.88 -10.08 -10.89
C LYS A 253 -14.12 -9.76 -12.36
N ASP A 254 -14.76 -8.64 -12.66
CA ASP A 254 -15.00 -8.20 -14.03
C ASP A 254 -13.71 -7.77 -14.74
N LEU A 255 -12.79 -7.14 -14.02
CA LEU A 255 -11.42 -6.88 -14.50
C LEU A 255 -10.74 -8.20 -14.92
N VAL A 256 -10.70 -9.21 -14.04
CA VAL A 256 -10.05 -10.50 -14.31
C VAL A 256 -10.76 -11.31 -15.42
N ARG A 257 -12.04 -11.05 -15.67
CA ARG A 257 -12.79 -11.64 -16.80
C ARG A 257 -12.47 -10.94 -18.12
N GLY A 258 -12.09 -9.67 -18.08
CA GLY A 258 -11.59 -8.93 -19.24
C GLY A 258 -10.24 -9.50 -19.65
N VAL A 259 -10.05 -9.76 -20.94
CA VAL A 259 -8.80 -10.31 -21.47
C VAL A 259 -8.24 -9.45 -22.60
N ASN A 260 -6.92 -9.28 -22.62
CA ASN A 260 -6.14 -8.48 -23.57
C ASN A 260 -6.66 -7.05 -23.77
N PRO A 261 -6.78 -6.25 -22.69
CA PRO A 261 -7.17 -4.87 -22.82
C PRO A 261 -6.08 -4.03 -23.48
N ASN A 262 -6.43 -3.14 -24.42
CA ASN A 262 -5.47 -2.15 -24.96
C ASN A 262 -4.98 -1.16 -23.88
N VAL A 263 -5.86 -0.85 -22.93
CA VAL A 263 -5.59 -0.02 -21.75
C VAL A 263 -6.09 -0.79 -20.52
N GLU A 264 -5.18 -1.13 -19.62
CA GLU A 264 -5.50 -1.75 -18.33
C GLU A 264 -5.67 -0.69 -17.26
N VAL A 265 -6.64 -0.88 -16.37
CA VAL A 265 -6.91 0.03 -15.26
C VAL A 265 -7.18 -0.74 -13.99
N ILE A 266 -6.40 -0.45 -12.95
CA ILE A 266 -6.66 -0.88 -11.57
C ILE A 266 -6.74 0.39 -10.73
N ILE A 267 -7.81 0.58 -9.98
CA ILE A 267 -8.00 1.75 -9.12
C ILE A 267 -8.84 1.39 -7.91
N GLY A 268 -8.40 1.73 -6.70
CA GLY A 268 -9.16 1.47 -5.48
C GLY A 268 -8.33 1.47 -4.22
N ILE A 269 -8.86 0.83 -3.18
CA ILE A 269 -8.17 0.58 -1.91
C ILE A 269 -7.72 -0.88 -1.94
N ILE A 270 -6.42 -1.09 -2.12
CA ILE A 270 -5.90 -2.39 -2.62
C ILE A 270 -4.97 -3.02 -1.59
N GLU A 271 -3.83 -2.39 -1.36
CA GLU A 271 -2.71 -3.02 -0.67
C GLU A 271 -2.64 -2.68 0.81
N THR A 272 -2.38 -3.68 1.66
CA THR A 272 -2.51 -3.55 3.13
C THR A 272 -1.17 -3.35 3.86
N TYR A 273 -0.11 -2.96 3.15
CA TYR A 273 1.25 -2.92 3.71
C TYR A 273 1.43 -1.91 4.84
N GLN A 274 0.86 -0.71 4.69
CA GLN A 274 1.12 0.40 5.61
C GLN A 274 0.22 0.40 6.87
N ASP A 275 -0.84 -0.39 6.89
CA ASP A 275 -1.62 -0.57 8.12
C ASP A 275 -0.80 -1.43 9.09
N PRO A 276 -0.42 -0.95 10.29
CA PRO A 276 0.34 -1.76 11.25
C PRO A 276 -0.44 -3.00 11.73
N HIS A 277 -1.77 -3.04 11.55
CA HIS A 277 -2.56 -4.25 11.77
C HIS A 277 -2.61 -5.19 10.55
N GLY A 278 -2.39 -4.66 9.35
CA GLY A 278 -2.29 -5.40 8.09
C GLY A 278 -3.63 -5.79 7.47
N ILE A 279 -4.73 -5.06 7.73
CA ILE A 279 -6.05 -5.39 7.16
C ILE A 279 -6.74 -4.23 6.44
N ARG A 280 -6.25 -3.00 6.60
CA ARG A 280 -6.74 -1.80 5.91
C ARG A 280 -5.85 -1.51 4.72
N GLY A 281 -6.47 -1.18 3.59
CA GLY A 281 -5.76 -0.93 2.34
C GLY A 281 -5.40 0.54 2.16
N GLU A 282 -4.37 0.78 1.37
CA GLU A 282 -3.99 2.09 0.85
C GLU A 282 -4.70 2.34 -0.49
N TRP A 283 -5.02 3.61 -0.76
CA TRP A 283 -5.59 4.02 -2.05
C TRP A 283 -4.50 4.08 -3.12
N GLU A 284 -4.73 3.41 -4.25
CA GLU A 284 -3.85 3.47 -5.41
C GLU A 284 -4.63 3.40 -6.72
N GLY A 285 -3.96 3.77 -7.81
CA GLY A 285 -4.52 3.64 -9.14
C GLY A 285 -3.44 3.67 -10.22
N ILE A 286 -3.54 2.75 -11.17
CA ILE A 286 -2.64 2.64 -12.32
C ILE A 286 -3.46 2.53 -13.60
N VAL A 287 -2.99 3.23 -14.63
CA VAL A 287 -3.46 3.11 -16.01
C VAL A 287 -2.26 2.73 -16.85
N ALA A 288 -2.32 1.57 -17.52
CA ALA A 288 -1.22 1.05 -18.31
C ALA A 288 -1.68 0.78 -19.74
N VAL A 289 -0.90 1.23 -20.73
CA VAL A 289 -1.05 0.80 -22.12
C VAL A 289 -0.17 -0.42 -22.29
N LEU A 290 -0.74 -1.52 -22.80
CA LEU A 290 -0.06 -2.80 -22.86
C LEU A 290 0.46 -3.06 -24.28
N PRO A 291 1.78 -2.94 -24.53
CA PRO A 291 2.35 -3.19 -25.86
C PRO A 291 2.56 -4.68 -26.16
N TRP A 292 2.38 -5.57 -25.18
CA TRP A 292 2.71 -6.99 -25.29
C TRP A 292 1.45 -7.87 -25.24
N ASN A 293 1.38 -8.86 -26.12
CA ASN A 293 0.16 -9.66 -26.40
C ASN A 293 0.20 -11.10 -25.85
N GLY A 294 1.11 -11.40 -24.92
CA GLY A 294 1.14 -12.67 -24.19
C GLY A 294 1.38 -13.93 -25.04
N THR A 295 1.86 -13.79 -26.28
CA THR A 295 2.13 -14.95 -27.15
C THR A 295 3.31 -15.78 -26.62
N ASN A 296 3.11 -17.09 -26.44
CA ASN A 296 4.09 -18.12 -26.01
C ASN A 296 4.30 -18.39 -24.50
N VAL A 297 3.40 -17.98 -23.60
CA VAL A 297 3.51 -18.35 -22.15
C VAL A 297 2.74 -19.64 -21.82
N GLY A 298 3.46 -20.69 -21.37
CA GLY A 298 2.90 -21.90 -20.77
C GLY A 298 3.88 -23.07 -20.70
N LEU A 299 3.95 -23.76 -19.56
CA LEU A 299 4.75 -25.00 -19.41
C LEU A 299 3.95 -26.23 -19.90
N PRO A 300 4.58 -27.20 -20.58
CA PRO A 300 3.92 -28.45 -20.94
C PRO A 300 3.71 -29.37 -19.71
N ASN A 301 2.56 -30.04 -19.67
CA ASN A 301 2.10 -31.02 -18.65
C ASN A 301 1.64 -30.45 -17.30
N ASN A 302 0.36 -30.09 -17.22
CA ASN A 302 -0.41 -29.65 -16.04
C ASN A 302 -0.58 -30.72 -14.92
N GLN A 303 0.48 -31.36 -14.43
CA GLN A 303 0.37 -32.14 -13.18
C GLN A 303 0.28 -31.20 -11.98
N LYS A 304 -0.74 -31.40 -11.13
CA LYS A 304 -1.01 -30.55 -9.96
C LYS A 304 -1.02 -31.36 -8.68
N SER A 305 -0.46 -30.79 -7.62
CA SER A 305 -0.63 -31.30 -6.26
C SER A 305 -1.95 -30.82 -5.66
N ALA A 306 -2.37 -31.40 -4.53
CA ALA A 306 -3.53 -30.96 -3.76
C ALA A 306 -3.36 -29.55 -3.12
N PHE A 307 -2.15 -28.98 -3.19
CA PHE A 307 -1.83 -27.63 -2.73
C PHE A 307 -1.83 -26.61 -3.88
N GLU A 308 -2.20 -27.03 -5.10
CA GLU A 308 -2.41 -26.12 -6.23
C GLU A 308 -3.90 -25.96 -6.52
N PRO A 309 -4.35 -24.78 -6.96
CA PRO A 309 -5.76 -24.55 -7.27
C PRO A 309 -6.31 -25.59 -8.24
N VAL A 310 -7.40 -26.27 -7.83
CA VAL A 310 -8.09 -27.32 -8.60
C VAL A 310 -8.30 -26.91 -10.06
N ASN A 311 -8.86 -25.71 -10.26
CA ASN A 311 -9.03 -25.10 -11.58
C ASN A 311 -7.94 -24.05 -11.80
N PHE A 312 -7.00 -24.31 -12.71
CA PHE A 312 -6.05 -23.28 -13.13
C PHE A 312 -6.79 -22.38 -14.08
N ARG A 313 -7.13 -21.18 -13.62
CA ARG A 313 -7.65 -20.13 -14.49
C ARG A 313 -6.43 -19.45 -15.05
N LYS A 314 -6.20 -19.57 -16.37
CA LYS A 314 -5.13 -18.84 -17.04
C LYS A 314 -5.32 -17.35 -16.70
N PRO A 315 -4.40 -16.73 -15.94
CA PRO A 315 -4.44 -15.29 -15.72
C PRO A 315 -4.32 -14.57 -17.06
N ASP A 316 -4.95 -13.41 -17.20
CA ASP A 316 -4.61 -12.55 -18.34
C ASP A 316 -3.19 -12.01 -18.13
N PHE A 317 -2.28 -12.35 -19.04
CA PHE A 317 -0.85 -12.14 -18.85
C PHE A 317 -0.39 -10.89 -19.58
N THR A 318 -0.20 -9.81 -18.82
CA THR A 318 0.37 -8.56 -19.29
C THR A 318 1.64 -8.19 -18.48
N SER A 319 1.78 -8.78 -17.29
CA SER A 319 3.03 -8.99 -16.53
C SER A 319 2.91 -10.30 -15.71
N LEU A 320 4.03 -10.99 -15.41
CA LEU A 320 4.01 -12.23 -14.62
C LEU A 320 3.76 -11.92 -13.13
N ASP A 321 2.63 -12.37 -12.59
CA ASP A 321 2.40 -12.36 -11.14
C ASP A 321 3.00 -13.62 -10.48
N ARG A 322 4.04 -13.43 -9.67
CA ARG A 322 4.71 -14.46 -8.86
C ARG A 322 3.81 -15.05 -7.75
N ARG A 323 2.68 -14.43 -7.44
CA ARG A 323 1.78 -14.82 -6.34
C ARG A 323 0.68 -15.81 -6.74
N GLY A 324 0.47 -16.07 -8.03
CA GLY A 324 -0.68 -16.85 -8.54
C GLY A 324 -0.71 -18.36 -8.22
N SER A 325 0.30 -18.91 -7.52
CA SER A 325 0.38 -20.32 -7.12
C SER A 325 -0.01 -20.56 -5.66
N GLY A 326 -0.47 -21.78 -5.36
CA GLY A 326 -0.85 -22.19 -4.00
C GLY A 326 -2.35 -22.10 -3.70
N GLN A 327 -2.88 -23.14 -3.04
CA GLN A 327 -4.26 -23.23 -2.60
C GLN A 327 -4.37 -22.97 -1.09
N LEU A 328 -5.36 -22.15 -0.71
CA LEU A 328 -5.81 -22.04 0.67
C LEU A 328 -6.86 -23.12 0.95
N PHE A 329 -6.72 -23.89 2.03
CA PHE A 329 -7.77 -24.79 2.52
C PHE A 329 -8.81 -23.98 3.27
N ILE A 330 -10.06 -23.99 2.80
CA ILE A 330 -11.13 -23.12 3.26
C ILE A 330 -12.37 -23.95 3.59
N GLU A 331 -12.95 -23.68 4.75
CA GLU A 331 -14.34 -23.97 5.08
C GLU A 331 -15.16 -22.72 4.72
N SER A 332 -15.92 -22.77 3.63
CA SER A 332 -16.64 -21.59 3.12
C SER A 332 -17.91 -21.32 3.93
N GLU A 333 -18.56 -22.38 4.40
CA GLU A 333 -19.70 -22.39 5.29
C GLU A 333 -19.54 -23.56 6.26
N PRO A 334 -20.20 -23.57 7.44
CA PRO A 334 -20.09 -24.67 8.39
C PRO A 334 -20.31 -26.04 7.72
N GLY A 335 -19.25 -26.86 7.68
CA GLY A 335 -19.27 -28.19 7.06
C GLY A 335 -19.07 -28.23 5.53
N VAL A 336 -18.85 -27.10 4.86
CA VAL A 336 -18.59 -27.01 3.41
C VAL A 336 -17.13 -26.64 3.18
N TYR A 337 -16.34 -27.58 2.68
CA TYR A 337 -14.89 -27.46 2.50
C TYR A 337 -14.50 -27.44 1.01
N ASN A 338 -13.45 -26.70 0.67
CA ASN A 338 -12.85 -26.73 -0.68
C ASN A 338 -11.81 -27.84 -0.87
N PHE A 339 -11.75 -28.79 0.07
CA PHE A 339 -10.92 -30.00 0.07
C PHE A 339 -11.72 -31.16 0.67
N ASP A 340 -11.26 -32.40 0.50
CA ASP A 340 -11.92 -33.55 1.10
C ASP A 340 -11.60 -33.62 2.60
N ILE A 341 -12.59 -33.36 3.45
CA ILE A 341 -12.41 -33.40 4.92
C ILE A 341 -12.39 -34.84 5.46
N ASN A 342 -12.93 -35.81 4.72
CA ASN A 342 -13.00 -37.22 5.13
C ASN A 342 -11.75 -38.00 4.70
N ASP A 343 -11.10 -37.55 3.62
CA ASP A 343 -9.76 -37.99 3.19
C ASP A 343 -8.85 -36.78 2.97
N PRO A 344 -8.44 -36.09 4.05
CA PRO A 344 -7.69 -34.84 3.97
C PRO A 344 -6.34 -35.03 3.27
N PRO A 345 -5.93 -34.06 2.42
CA PRO A 345 -4.61 -34.07 1.81
C PRO A 345 -3.50 -34.24 2.85
N LEU A 346 -2.43 -34.92 2.47
CA LEU A 346 -1.27 -35.06 3.34
C LEU A 346 -0.43 -33.79 3.30
N ASN A 347 -0.06 -33.28 4.48
CA ASN A 347 0.87 -32.18 4.62
C ASN A 347 2.28 -32.65 4.21
N PRO A 348 2.95 -31.99 3.23
CA PRO A 348 4.25 -32.44 2.72
C PRO A 348 5.39 -32.25 3.73
N VAL A 349 5.20 -31.45 4.78
CA VAL A 349 6.20 -31.18 5.83
C VAL A 349 6.04 -32.13 7.01
N THR A 350 4.81 -32.37 7.47
CA THR A 350 4.56 -33.24 8.63
C THR A 350 4.23 -34.68 8.25
N HIS A 351 3.96 -34.93 6.96
CA HIS A 351 3.49 -36.20 6.40
C HIS A 351 2.17 -36.73 6.98
N GLY A 352 1.48 -35.94 7.82
CA GLY A 352 0.16 -36.25 8.37
C GLY A 352 -0.98 -35.55 7.62
N PRO A 353 -2.24 -35.91 7.89
CA PRO A 353 -3.39 -35.26 7.29
C PRO A 353 -3.49 -33.77 7.69
N ILE A 354 -4.00 -32.93 6.78
CA ILE A 354 -4.31 -31.54 7.09
C ILE A 354 -5.34 -31.47 8.22
N SER A 355 -5.00 -30.71 9.27
CA SER A 355 -5.82 -30.52 10.47
C SER A 355 -6.17 -29.06 10.75
N ASN A 356 -5.77 -28.13 9.88
CA ASN A 356 -6.00 -26.69 10.03
C ASN A 356 -6.40 -26.09 8.67
N TRP A 357 -7.36 -25.17 8.68
CA TRP A 357 -7.90 -24.48 7.50
C TRP A 357 -8.46 -23.10 7.89
N TYR A 358 -8.75 -22.28 6.89
CA TYR A 358 -9.45 -21.00 7.06
C TYR A 358 -10.94 -21.27 7.29
N ARG A 359 -11.47 -20.72 8.36
CA ARG A 359 -12.91 -20.69 8.63
C ARG A 359 -13.60 -19.60 7.80
N PRO A 360 -14.94 -19.62 7.69
CA PRO A 360 -15.69 -18.63 6.89
C PRO A 360 -15.37 -17.17 7.22
N ASP A 361 -14.99 -16.91 8.47
CA ASP A 361 -14.69 -15.60 9.06
C ASP A 361 -13.19 -15.22 9.01
N ARG A 362 -12.36 -15.98 8.30
CA ARG A 362 -10.90 -15.79 8.27
C ARG A 362 -10.37 -15.59 6.86
N THR A 363 -9.47 -14.62 6.71
CA THR A 363 -8.72 -14.33 5.48
C THR A 363 -7.24 -14.51 5.74
N TRP A 364 -6.42 -14.53 4.68
CA TRP A 364 -4.96 -14.52 4.80
C TRP A 364 -4.47 -13.42 5.75
N SER A 365 -4.90 -12.18 5.49
CA SER A 365 -4.53 -11.02 6.28
C SER A 365 -5.07 -11.04 7.71
N SER A 366 -6.27 -11.59 7.96
CA SER A 366 -6.80 -11.65 9.35
C SER A 366 -6.06 -12.66 10.23
N VAL A 367 -5.56 -13.75 9.64
CA VAL A 367 -4.80 -14.78 10.35
C VAL A 367 -3.36 -14.36 10.57
N PHE A 368 -2.67 -13.88 9.53
CA PHE A 368 -1.24 -13.55 9.59
C PHE A 368 -0.95 -12.09 9.98
N ARG A 369 -1.94 -11.20 9.90
CA ARG A 369 -1.89 -9.80 10.36
C ARG A 369 -0.67 -9.08 9.77
N SER A 370 0.11 -8.40 10.62
CA SER A 370 1.33 -7.68 10.23
C SER A 370 2.42 -8.52 9.54
N HIS A 371 2.33 -9.86 9.57
CA HIS A 371 3.29 -10.74 8.89
C HIS A 371 2.79 -11.23 7.52
N ALA A 372 1.50 -11.05 7.21
CA ALA A 372 0.85 -11.57 6.01
C ALA A 372 1.61 -11.22 4.73
N ASN A 373 1.93 -9.94 4.58
CA ASN A 373 2.62 -9.41 3.41
C ASN A 373 4.07 -9.89 3.31
N ALA A 374 4.81 -9.87 4.43
CA ALA A 374 6.20 -10.29 4.47
C ALA A 374 6.37 -11.79 4.16
N ILE A 375 5.43 -12.63 4.60
CA ILE A 375 5.44 -14.07 4.32
C ILE A 375 5.10 -14.33 2.85
N GLU A 376 4.08 -13.67 2.32
CA GLU A 376 3.66 -13.88 0.93
C GLU A 376 4.73 -13.41 -0.06
N GLU A 377 5.39 -12.28 0.21
CA GLU A 377 6.52 -11.83 -0.62
C GLU A 377 7.72 -12.75 -0.52
N CYS A 378 8.05 -13.24 0.67
CA CYS A 378 9.09 -14.23 0.85
C CYS A 378 8.80 -15.52 0.07
N ARG A 379 7.55 -15.97 0.04
CA ARG A 379 7.13 -17.14 -0.75
C ARG A 379 7.28 -16.86 -2.24
N ALA A 380 6.77 -15.73 -2.70
CA ALA A 380 6.74 -15.36 -4.10
C ALA A 380 8.15 -15.13 -4.67
N ASP A 381 9.03 -14.46 -3.92
CA ASP A 381 10.45 -14.31 -4.29
C ASP A 381 11.16 -15.67 -4.36
N GLY A 382 10.84 -16.60 -3.43
CA GLY A 382 11.35 -17.97 -3.47
C GLY A 382 10.93 -18.73 -4.72
N VAL A 383 9.67 -18.57 -5.17
CA VAL A 383 9.19 -19.14 -6.44
C VAL A 383 9.98 -18.60 -7.62
N VAL A 384 10.25 -17.28 -7.67
CA VAL A 384 11.05 -16.67 -8.74
C VAL A 384 12.46 -17.26 -8.78
N LEU A 385 13.14 -17.39 -7.64
CA LEU A 385 14.49 -17.95 -7.58
C LEU A 385 14.54 -19.40 -8.06
N ILE A 386 13.54 -20.21 -7.73
CA ILE A 386 13.43 -21.60 -8.21
C ILE A 386 13.14 -21.63 -9.71
N LEU A 387 12.24 -20.79 -10.22
CA LEU A 387 11.91 -20.78 -11.65
C LEU A 387 13.07 -20.26 -12.51
N LEU A 388 13.93 -19.39 -11.97
CA LEU A 388 15.15 -18.92 -12.63
C LEU A 388 16.18 -20.03 -12.88
N THR A 389 16.09 -21.17 -12.19
CA THR A 389 16.97 -22.33 -12.47
C THR A 389 16.38 -23.26 -13.54
N HIS A 390 15.21 -22.94 -14.11
CA HIS A 390 14.54 -23.80 -15.08
C HIS A 390 14.77 -23.32 -16.51
N GLU A 391 15.51 -24.10 -17.30
CA GLU A 391 15.91 -23.75 -18.69
C GLU A 391 14.73 -23.34 -19.57
N LEU A 392 13.63 -24.11 -19.55
CA LEU A 392 12.41 -23.77 -20.31
C LEU A 392 11.85 -22.37 -19.98
N VAL A 393 11.94 -21.93 -18.73
CA VAL A 393 11.47 -20.59 -18.33
C VAL A 393 12.36 -19.54 -18.97
N LEU A 394 13.68 -19.69 -18.89
CA LEU A 394 14.63 -18.77 -19.50
C LEU A 394 14.51 -18.73 -21.04
N GLU A 395 14.25 -19.89 -21.66
CA GLU A 395 14.03 -20.01 -23.10
C GLU A 395 12.77 -19.26 -23.56
N ILE A 396 11.67 -19.29 -22.77
CA ILE A 396 10.46 -18.49 -23.03
C ILE A 396 10.80 -16.99 -23.15
N PHE A 397 11.76 -16.51 -22.36
CA PHE A 397 12.25 -15.13 -22.40
C PHE A 397 13.35 -14.87 -23.45
N GLY A 398 13.70 -15.87 -24.26
CA GLY A 398 14.70 -15.78 -25.31
C GLY A 398 16.15 -15.95 -24.84
N TYR A 399 16.36 -16.46 -23.62
CA TYR A 399 17.68 -16.73 -23.07
C TYR A 399 18.01 -18.22 -23.21
N THR A 400 19.04 -18.51 -24.00
CA THR A 400 19.51 -19.86 -24.31
C THR A 400 21.04 -19.90 -24.22
N ASP A 401 21.66 -21.06 -24.44
CA ASP A 401 23.12 -21.17 -24.42
C ASP A 401 23.82 -20.40 -25.56
N ILE A 402 23.06 -19.99 -26.58
CA ILE A 402 23.58 -19.28 -27.76
C ILE A 402 23.17 -17.80 -27.80
N SER A 403 22.40 -17.31 -26.83
CA SER A 403 22.05 -15.88 -26.75
C SER A 403 23.21 -15.04 -26.22
N ASN A 404 23.22 -13.74 -26.52
CA ASN A 404 24.27 -12.82 -26.10
C ASN A 404 24.48 -12.80 -24.58
N ASN A 405 23.39 -12.81 -23.81
CA ASN A 405 23.40 -13.17 -22.40
C ASN A 405 22.86 -14.59 -22.33
N THR A 406 23.65 -15.53 -21.80
CA THR A 406 23.24 -16.93 -21.72
C THR A 406 22.17 -17.14 -20.64
N ALA A 407 21.50 -18.29 -20.68
CA ALA A 407 20.62 -18.71 -19.59
C ALA A 407 21.34 -18.69 -18.22
N GLU A 408 22.59 -19.16 -18.18
CA GLU A 408 23.44 -19.13 -16.98
C GLU A 408 23.74 -17.69 -16.51
N ASP A 409 24.01 -16.76 -17.43
CA ASP A 409 24.26 -15.35 -17.06
C ASP A 409 23.02 -14.68 -16.45
N ILE A 410 21.82 -14.96 -16.99
CA ILE A 410 20.56 -14.41 -16.47
C ILE A 410 20.22 -15.00 -15.11
N MET A 411 20.39 -16.31 -14.94
CA MET A 411 20.25 -16.97 -13.63
C MET A 411 21.20 -16.33 -12.62
N TYR A 412 22.50 -16.26 -12.93
CA TYR A 412 23.49 -15.63 -12.06
C TYR A 412 23.15 -14.19 -11.69
N ALA A 413 22.79 -13.36 -12.67
CA ALA A 413 22.41 -11.98 -12.44
C ALA A 413 21.15 -11.87 -11.56
N GLY A 414 20.16 -12.74 -11.76
CA GLY A 414 18.94 -12.78 -10.95
C GLY A 414 19.19 -13.11 -9.49
N TRP A 415 19.99 -14.16 -9.23
CA TRP A 415 20.38 -14.55 -7.87
C TRP A 415 21.24 -13.48 -7.20
N LEU A 416 22.23 -12.92 -7.90
CA LEU A 416 23.06 -11.81 -7.39
C LEU A 416 22.20 -10.57 -7.07
N TYR A 417 21.27 -10.21 -7.96
CA TYR A 417 20.38 -9.07 -7.74
C TYR A 417 19.47 -9.28 -6.53
N PHE A 418 19.00 -10.51 -6.31
CA PHE A 418 18.24 -10.86 -5.11
C PHE A 418 19.05 -10.68 -3.83
N VAL A 419 20.27 -11.24 -3.77
CA VAL A 419 21.17 -11.10 -2.60
C VAL A 419 21.49 -9.63 -2.36
N TYR A 420 21.81 -8.87 -3.42
CA TYR A 420 22.02 -7.43 -3.34
C TYR A 420 20.79 -6.69 -2.78
N GLY A 421 19.59 -6.99 -3.28
CA GLY A 421 18.35 -6.39 -2.81
C GLY A 421 18.10 -6.65 -1.33
N ALA A 422 18.31 -7.88 -0.88
CA ALA A 422 18.08 -8.25 0.51
C ALA A 422 19.16 -7.73 1.47
N VAL A 423 20.43 -7.60 1.05
CA VAL A 423 21.48 -6.89 1.81
C VAL A 423 21.17 -5.39 1.90
N LYS A 424 20.78 -4.76 0.78
CA LYS A 424 20.37 -3.34 0.76
C LYS A 424 19.16 -3.10 1.65
N GLY A 425 18.23 -4.06 1.69
CA GLY A 425 17.06 -4.04 2.58
C GLY A 425 17.42 -3.94 4.07
N LEU A 426 18.65 -4.30 4.48
CA LEU A 426 19.12 -4.13 5.85
C LEU A 426 19.13 -2.67 6.33
N ILE A 427 19.23 -1.70 5.41
CA ILE A 427 19.14 -0.27 5.73
C ILE A 427 17.78 0.08 6.32
N SER A 428 16.73 -0.61 5.89
CA SER A 428 15.36 -0.47 6.36
C SER A 428 14.97 -1.59 7.33
N TRP A 429 15.93 -2.39 7.80
CA TRP A 429 15.64 -3.53 8.66
C TRP A 429 15.18 -3.06 10.04
N ASN A 430 14.00 -3.54 10.41
CA ASN A 430 13.47 -3.43 11.74
C ASN A 430 13.37 -4.84 12.31
N PRO A 431 13.86 -5.13 13.54
CA PRO A 431 13.73 -6.45 14.17
C PRO A 431 12.30 -7.00 14.20
N LYS A 432 11.31 -6.11 14.05
CA LYS A 432 9.87 -6.38 14.02
C LYS A 432 9.31 -6.72 12.61
N THR A 433 10.00 -6.48 11.49
CA THR A 433 9.53 -6.78 10.10
C THR A 433 10.60 -7.57 9.31
N ARG A 434 10.30 -8.84 8.94
CA ARG A 434 11.34 -9.89 8.73
C ARG A 434 11.43 -10.56 7.34
N GLY A 435 10.69 -10.11 6.32
CA GLY A 435 10.46 -10.86 5.08
C GLY A 435 11.70 -11.23 4.26
N GLN A 436 12.40 -10.24 3.70
CA GLN A 436 13.49 -10.48 2.72
C GLN A 436 14.74 -11.15 3.32
N TYR A 437 14.97 -10.98 4.63
CA TYR A 437 16.11 -11.58 5.31
C TYR A 437 15.95 -13.10 5.51
N ALA A 438 14.72 -13.61 5.51
CA ALA A 438 14.46 -15.03 5.74
C ALA A 438 15.09 -15.91 4.65
N LEU A 439 15.00 -15.51 3.37
CA LEU A 439 15.59 -16.24 2.26
C LEU A 439 17.12 -16.21 2.29
N ILE A 440 17.74 -15.06 2.59
CA ILE A 440 19.20 -14.98 2.81
C ILE A 440 19.64 -15.94 3.91
N LEU A 441 18.93 -15.95 5.05
CA LEU A 441 19.25 -16.88 6.15
C LEU A 441 19.11 -18.34 5.74
N CYS A 442 18.10 -18.67 4.92
CA CYS A 442 17.93 -20.03 4.39
C CYS A 442 19.11 -20.40 3.49
N MET A 443 19.54 -19.51 2.58
CA MET A 443 20.70 -19.73 1.72
C MET A 443 21.97 -19.96 2.54
N MET A 444 22.27 -19.07 3.49
CA MET A 444 23.46 -19.20 4.36
C MET A 444 23.43 -20.46 5.24
N LYS A 445 22.25 -20.96 5.61
CA LYS A 445 22.10 -22.22 6.34
C LYS A 445 22.29 -23.45 5.45
N ALA A 446 21.86 -23.37 4.19
CA ALA A 446 22.02 -24.44 3.23
C ALA A 446 23.50 -24.58 2.83
N ASP A 447 24.14 -23.45 2.52
CA ASP A 447 25.57 -23.36 2.25
C ASP A 447 26.11 -21.98 2.67
N ALA A 448 26.96 -21.98 3.70
CA ALA A 448 27.57 -20.76 4.21
C ALA A 448 28.58 -20.14 3.23
N SER A 449 29.03 -20.91 2.23
CA SER A 449 29.93 -20.45 1.17
C SER A 449 29.21 -20.01 -0.10
N PHE A 450 27.88 -19.90 -0.08
CA PHE A 450 27.12 -19.52 -1.27
C PHE A 450 27.43 -18.08 -1.74
N PHE A 451 27.56 -17.14 -0.80
CA PHE A 451 28.03 -15.78 -1.06
C PHE A 451 28.74 -15.22 0.16
N GLU A 452 29.64 -14.27 -0.07
CA GLU A 452 30.34 -13.52 0.96
C GLU A 452 30.02 -12.03 0.87
N ILE A 453 30.04 -11.35 2.02
CA ILE A 453 29.94 -9.90 2.10
C ILE A 453 31.29 -9.38 2.61
N GLU A 454 32.02 -8.70 1.75
CA GLU A 454 33.30 -8.10 2.06
C GLU A 454 33.17 -6.60 2.26
N ARG A 455 33.88 -6.05 3.25
CA ARG A 455 34.00 -4.60 3.40
C ARG A 455 35.20 -4.11 2.58
N ILE A 456 34.95 -3.22 1.62
CA ILE A 456 35.97 -2.59 0.80
C ILE A 456 35.94 -1.08 1.06
N SER A 457 36.84 -0.60 1.92
CA SER A 457 36.85 0.79 2.41
C SER A 457 35.51 1.15 3.09
N ASP A 458 34.84 2.19 2.59
CA ASP A 458 33.50 2.64 3.03
C ASP A 458 32.35 1.90 2.31
N ASN A 459 32.65 0.93 1.46
CA ASN A 459 31.67 0.17 0.70
C ASN A 459 31.53 -1.28 1.19
N LEU A 460 30.40 -1.90 0.85
CA LEU A 460 30.18 -3.34 0.96
C LEU A 460 30.18 -3.94 -0.44
N ALA A 461 30.90 -5.04 -0.63
CA ALA A 461 30.89 -5.86 -1.83
C ALA A 461 30.21 -7.20 -1.53
N ILE A 462 29.38 -7.65 -2.47
CA ILE A 462 28.74 -8.97 -2.42
C ILE A 462 29.42 -9.83 -3.47
N VAL A 463 29.98 -10.95 -3.03
CA VAL A 463 30.74 -11.87 -3.88
C VAL A 463 30.03 -13.21 -3.89
N MET A 464 29.50 -13.62 -5.05
CA MET A 464 28.96 -14.96 -5.25
C MET A 464 30.12 -15.91 -5.54
N ILE A 465 30.25 -16.99 -4.77
CA ILE A 465 31.42 -17.88 -4.86
C ILE A 465 31.29 -18.83 -6.05
N GLU A 466 30.06 -19.23 -6.41
CA GLU A 466 29.79 -20.07 -7.57
C GLU A 466 28.79 -19.42 -8.53
N ARG A 467 28.90 -19.77 -9.82
CA ARG A 467 27.93 -19.40 -10.86
C ARG A 467 26.80 -20.43 -11.05
N ARG A 468 26.91 -21.60 -10.41
CA ARG A 468 25.94 -22.69 -10.55
C ARG A 468 25.03 -22.74 -9.33
N PHE A 469 23.74 -22.79 -9.58
CA PHE A 469 22.65 -22.65 -8.61
C PHE A 469 21.75 -23.88 -8.61
#